data_AF-T1B746-F1
#
_entry.id   AF-T1B746-F1
#
_cell.length_a   1.000
_cell.length_b   1.000
_cell.length_c   1.000
_cell.angle_alpha   90.00
_cell.angle_beta   90.00
_cell.angle_gamma   90.00
#
_symmetry.space_group_name_H-M   'P 1'
#
loop_
_entity.id
_entity.type
_entity.pdbx_description
1 polymer ?
#
loop_
_entity_poly.entity_id
_entity_poly.type
_entity_poly.pdbx_seq_one_letter_code
_entity_poly.pdbx_strand_id
1 'polypeptide(L)' 'MKMRAPHIVPLSTQAIAILRDLHPLTGRGKYVFPSPRGAARCMSENAITVALRALGYDGQT' A
#
# COMPACT_ATOMS: atom_id res chain seq x y z
N MET A 1 -20.84 -2.46 -12.74
CA MET A 1 -19.72 -1.60 -13.20
C MET A 1 -19.62 -0.41 -12.25
N LYS A 2 -18.74 -0.46 -11.24
CA LYS A 2 -18.58 0.63 -10.26
C LYS A 2 -17.59 1.67 -10.81
N MET A 3 -18.17 2.77 -11.27
CA MET A 3 -17.67 4.12 -11.54
C MET A 3 -16.41 4.35 -12.40
N ARG A 4 -16.62 5.10 -13.49
CA ARG A 4 -15.64 5.65 -14.45
C ARG A 4 -14.90 6.91 -13.94
N ALA A 5 -15.14 7.34 -12.71
CA ALA A 5 -14.56 8.57 -12.16
C ALA A 5 -13.29 8.26 -11.33
N PRO A 6 -12.23 9.08 -11.43
CA PRO A 6 -11.06 8.95 -10.57
C PRO A 6 -11.45 9.01 -9.08
N HIS A 7 -11.02 8.01 -8.30
CA HIS A 7 -11.19 8.01 -6.86
C HIS A 7 -10.06 8.82 -6.21
N ILE A 8 -10.36 10.05 -5.82
CA ILE A 8 -9.39 10.99 -5.24
C ILE A 8 -9.65 11.08 -3.74
N VAL A 9 -8.66 10.68 -2.95
CA VAL A 9 -8.69 10.79 -1.48
C VAL A 9 -7.52 11.69 -1.06
N PRO A 10 -7.78 12.84 -0.41
CA PRO A 10 -6.70 13.68 0.11
C PRO A 10 -5.98 12.95 1.24
N LEU A 11 -4.65 12.95 1.20
CA LEU A 11 -3.81 12.38 2.24
C LEU A 11 -3.38 13.44 3.24
N SER A 12 -3.27 13.07 4.52
CA SER A 12 -2.66 13.93 5.52
C SER A 12 -1.17 14.13 5.25
N THR A 13 -0.60 15.20 5.83
CA THR A 13 0.84 15.47 5.75
C THR A 13 1.68 14.31 6.30
N GLN A 14 1.19 13.65 7.36
CA GLN A 14 1.82 12.48 7.97
C GLN A 14 1.87 11.28 7.00
N ALA A 15 0.75 10.99 6.32
CA ALA A 15 0.70 9.92 5.33
C ALA A 15 1.64 10.18 4.15
N ILE A 16 1.70 11.44 3.67
CA ILE A 16 2.62 11.84 2.60
C ILE A 16 4.08 11.65 3.03
N ALA A 17 4.44 12.01 4.27
CA ALA A 17 5.79 11.83 4.78
C ALA A 17 6.21 10.35 4.76
N ILE A 18 5.36 9.46 5.29
CA ILE A 18 5.61 8.01 5.28
C ILE A 18 5.82 7.47 3.85
N LEU A 19 5.00 7.91 2.90
CA LEU A 19 5.12 7.47 1.51
C LEU A 19 6.39 8.00 0.83
N ARG A 20 6.86 9.20 1.21
CA ARG A 20 8.13 9.76 0.71
C ARG A 20 9.33 8.99 1.26
N ASP A 21 9.31 8.62 2.54
CA ASP A 21 10.37 7.81 3.15
C ASP A 21 10.46 6.41 2.51
N LEU A 22 9.32 5.88 2.06
CA LEU A 22 9.24 4.60 1.34
C LEU A 22 9.71 4.69 -0.13
N HIS A 23 9.58 5.86 -0.76
CA HIS A 23 9.80 6.05 -2.20
C HIS A 23 11.19 5.62 -2.72
N PRO A 24 12.31 5.81 -2.00
CA PRO A 24 13.62 5.29 -2.42
C PRO A 24 13.65 3.77 -2.64
N LEU A 25 12.78 3.02 -1.95
CA LEU A 25 12.72 1.57 -2.01
C LEU A 25 11.75 1.07 -3.10
N THR A 26 10.61 1.73 -3.28
CA THR A 26 9.52 1.24 -4.15
C THR A 26 9.26 2.09 -5.40
N GLY A 27 9.83 3.29 -5.48
CA GLY A 27 9.50 4.33 -6.47
C GLY A 27 9.89 4.06 -7.92
N ARG A 28 10.53 2.92 -8.21
CA ARG A 28 10.95 2.53 -9.57
C ARG A 28 9.81 1.95 -10.43
N GLY A 29 8.65 1.67 -9.83
CA GLY A 29 7.54 0.99 -10.49
C GLY A 29 6.21 1.74 -10.36
N LYS A 30 5.16 1.15 -10.94
CA LYS A 30 3.80 1.70 -10.93
C LYS A 30 3.12 1.64 -9.55
N TYR A 31 3.53 0.70 -8.70
CA TYR A 31 2.83 0.37 -7.46
C TYR A 31 3.61 0.87 -6.24
N VAL A 32 2.89 1.51 -5.31
CA VAL A 32 3.43 1.90 -3.99
C VAL A 32 3.92 0.68 -3.21
N PHE A 33 3.14 -0.41 -3.25
CA PHE A 33 3.46 -1.71 -2.67
C PHE A 33 3.52 -2.77 -3.78
N PRO A 34 4.69 -2.99 -4.39
CA PRO A 34 4.87 -4.03 -5.40
C PRO A 34 4.87 -5.44 -4.78
N SER A 35 4.63 -6.45 -5.60
CA SER A 35 4.80 -7.84 -5.19
C SER A 35 6.28 -8.14 -4.92
N PRO A 36 6.61 -8.88 -3.83
CA PRO A 36 7.97 -9.36 -3.59
C PRO A 36 8.52 -10.26 -4.71
N ARG A 37 7.63 -10.90 -5.47
CA ARG A 37 7.97 -11.80 -6.59
C ARG A 37 8.15 -11.08 -7.92
N GLY A 38 8.05 -9.75 -7.94
CA GLY A 38 8.27 -8.92 -9.12
C GLY A 38 7.45 -7.63 -9.12
N ALA A 39 8.06 -6.54 -9.57
CA ALA A 39 7.47 -5.20 -9.50
C ALA A 39 6.33 -4.93 -10.52
N ALA A 40 6.04 -5.90 -11.40
CA ALA A 40 4.98 -5.79 -12.41
C ALA A 40 3.55 -5.96 -11.86
N ARG A 41 3.41 -6.37 -10.59
CA ARG A 41 2.10 -6.58 -9.94
C ARG A 41 2.09 -5.89 -8.58
N CYS A 42 0.91 -5.47 -8.13
CA CYS A 42 0.72 -5.01 -6.76
C CYS A 42 0.84 -6.17 -5.76
N MET A 43 1.09 -5.82 -4.51
CA MET A 43 0.98 -6.72 -3.37
C MET A 43 -0.45 -7.27 -3.26
N SER A 44 -0.58 -8.55 -2.88
CA SER A 44 -1.89 -9.17 -2.67
C SER A 44 -2.51 -8.68 -1.35
N GLU A 45 -3.84 -8.66 -1.29
CA GLU A 45 -4.59 -8.36 -0.07
C GLU A 45 -4.13 -9.22 1.11
N ASN A 46 -3.96 -10.53 0.89
CA ASN A 46 -3.50 -11.45 1.93
C ASN A 46 -2.13 -11.07 2.52
N ALA A 47 -1.22 -10.52 1.71
CA ALA A 47 0.08 -10.08 2.21
C ALA A 47 -0.04 -8.88 3.15
N ILE A 48 -0.95 -7.94 2.86
CA ILE A 48 -1.26 -6.80 3.75
C ILE A 48 -1.87 -7.31 5.06
N THR A 49 -2.84 -8.23 4.99
CA THR A 49 -3.47 -8.82 6.18
C THR A 49 -2.46 -9.53 7.08
N VAL A 50 -1.54 -10.31 6.49
CA VAL A 50 -0.47 -10.98 7.26
C VAL A 50 0.48 -9.96 7.90
N ALA A 51 0.84 -8.90 7.18
CA ALA A 51 1.68 -7.83 7.72
C ALA A 51 1.02 -7.11 8.91
N LEU A 52 -0.27 -6.79 8.80
CA LEU A 52 -1.04 -6.18 9.90
C LEU A 52 -1.07 -7.10 11.13
N ARG A 53 -1.35 -8.40 10.95
CA ARG A 53 -1.32 -9.37 12.05
C ARG A 53 0.05 -9.48 12.70
N ALA A 54 1.12 -9.46 11.90
CA ALA A 54 2.50 -9.49 12.42
C ALA A 54 2.86 -8.24 13.24
N LEU A 55 2.23 -7.10 12.95
CA LEU A 55 2.33 -5.87 13.73
C LEU A 55 1.44 -5.87 14.99
N GLY A 56 0.68 -6.94 15.23
CA GLY A 56 -0.24 -7.06 16.38
C GLY A 56 -1.66 -6.56 16.10
N TYR A 57 -2.00 -6.23 14.85
CA TYR A 57 -3.37 -5.89 14.45
C TYR A 57 -4.13 -7.14 14.02
N ASP A 58 -4.60 -7.92 14.99
CA ASP A 58 -5.34 -9.17 14.77
C ASP A 58 -6.88 -9.01 14.76
N GLY A 59 -7.37 -7.79 15.02
CA GLY A 59 -8.79 -7.48 15.07
C GLY A 59 -9.52 -8.07 16.28
N GLN A 60 -8.80 -8.46 17.34
CA GLN A 60 -9.36 -8.94 18.61
C GLN A 60 -9.55 -7.83 19.66
N THR A 61 -9.43 -6.57 19.26
CA THR A 61 -9.80 -5.36 20.02
C THR A 61 -10.98 -4.67 19.37
#